data_AF-A0A8J2PQC3-F1
#
_entry.id   AF-A0A8J2PQC3-F1
#
_cell.length_a   1.000
_cell.length_b   1.000
_cell.length_c   1.000
_cell.angle_alpha   90.00
_cell.angle_beta   90.00
_cell.angle_gamma   90.00
#
_symmetry.space_group_name_H-M   'P 1'
#
loop_
_entity.id
_entity.type
_entity.pdbx_description
1 polymer ?
#
loop_
_entity_poly.entity_id
_entity_poly.type
_entity_poly.pdbx_seq_one_letter_code
_entity_poly.pdbx_strand_id
1 'polypeptide(L)'
;MAEMQLQFIRVLQDKSKPAPGEEKLAALTAWDRTSWAKARTAFFSKGMNKTSLDLIEGSAFVVSLDDEDHSADIYSEETPHLDKLARTGLHGNGYNRWCDKSFNFVVATNGRAALHVEHSYADAPIVSQMCQLNMKAAVKDKSILDDDGLIITPIKKD
;
A
#
# COMPACT_ATOMS: atom_id res chain seq x y z
N MET A 1 15.32 -10.91 8.42
CA MET A 1 13.87 -11.10 8.15
C MET A 1 12.98 -10.83 9.38
N ALA A 2 13.40 -11.17 10.60
CA ALA A 2 12.55 -11.02 11.80
C ALA A 2 12.14 -9.56 12.15
N GLU A 3 12.99 -8.55 11.95
CA GLU A 3 12.71 -7.20 12.47
C GLU A 3 11.57 -6.47 11.72
N MET A 4 11.58 -6.45 10.38
CA MET A 4 10.50 -5.81 9.60
C MET A 4 9.14 -6.47 9.85
N GLN A 5 9.11 -7.81 9.93
CA GLN A 5 7.89 -8.53 10.26
C GLN A 5 7.34 -8.12 11.63
N LEU A 6 8.21 -7.97 12.65
CA LEU A 6 7.82 -7.50 13.97
C LEU A 6 7.25 -6.07 13.92
N GLN A 7 7.80 -5.18 13.11
CA GLN A 7 7.24 -3.84 12.95
C GLN A 7 5.86 -3.85 12.28
N PHE A 8 5.65 -4.66 11.24
CA PHE A 8 4.33 -4.81 10.62
C PHE A 8 3.30 -5.41 11.60
N ILE A 9 3.69 -6.44 12.35
CA ILE A 9 2.83 -7.03 13.40
C ILE A 9 2.47 -5.97 14.44
N ARG A 10 3.44 -5.14 14.85
CA ARG A 10 3.20 -4.06 15.80
C ARG A 10 2.19 -3.04 15.28
N VAL A 11 2.30 -2.64 14.00
CA VAL A 11 1.32 -1.74 13.35
C VAL A 11 -0.07 -2.39 13.30
N LEU A 12 -0.16 -3.65 12.87
CA LEU A 12 -1.44 -4.38 12.78
C LEU A 12 -2.10 -4.63 14.14
N GLN A 13 -1.32 -4.73 15.21
CA GLN A 13 -1.80 -4.94 16.58
C GLN A 13 -2.08 -3.63 17.33
N ASP A 14 -1.75 -2.48 16.75
CA ASP A 14 -2.00 -1.18 17.39
C ASP A 14 -3.51 -0.91 17.48
N LYS A 15 -3.99 -0.65 18.70
CA LYS A 15 -5.41 -0.35 19.00
C LYS A 15 -5.65 1.13 19.29
N SER A 16 -4.65 1.97 19.05
CA SER A 16 -4.75 3.42 19.20
C SER A 16 -5.88 3.95 18.33
N LYS A 17 -6.73 4.80 18.91
CA LYS A 17 -7.82 5.41 18.15
C LYS A 17 -7.27 6.61 17.38
N PRO A 18 -7.58 6.75 16.08
CA PRO A 18 -7.18 7.92 15.32
C PRO A 18 -7.81 9.18 15.92
N ALA A 19 -7.08 10.29 15.86
CA ALA A 19 -7.64 11.60 16.12
C ALA A 19 -8.77 11.91 15.13
N PRO A 20 -9.69 12.84 15.47
CA PRO A 20 -10.80 13.20 14.57
C PRO A 20 -10.31 13.55 13.15
N GLY A 21 -10.73 12.75 12.16
CA GLY A 21 -10.36 12.92 10.75
C GLY A 21 -9.02 12.31 10.32
N GLU A 22 -8.19 11.84 11.25
CA GLU A 22 -6.88 11.24 10.95
C GLU A 22 -7.00 9.93 10.16
N GLU A 23 -8.01 9.12 10.46
CA GLU A 23 -8.26 7.83 9.80
C GLU A 23 -8.35 7.93 8.28
N LYS A 24 -8.92 9.04 7.77
CA LYS A 24 -9.17 9.26 6.34
C LYS A 24 -8.29 10.36 5.76
N LEU A 25 -7.23 10.75 6.47
CA LEU A 25 -6.39 11.90 6.12
C LEU A 25 -5.79 11.77 4.72
N ALA A 26 -5.40 10.57 4.31
CA ALA A 26 -4.75 10.34 3.02
C ALA A 26 -5.71 10.55 1.84
N ALA A 27 -7.04 10.53 2.04
CA ALA A 27 -8.02 10.87 1.02
C ALA A 27 -7.81 12.29 0.46
N LEU A 28 -7.24 13.21 1.25
CA LEU A 28 -6.92 14.56 0.81
C LEU A 28 -5.92 14.56 -0.37
N THR A 29 -5.04 13.55 -0.45
CA THR A 29 -4.05 13.43 -1.52
C THR A 29 -4.67 12.99 -2.85
N ALA A 30 -5.84 12.35 -2.81
CA ALA A 30 -6.62 11.98 -4.00
C ALA A 30 -7.56 13.10 -4.47
N TRP A 31 -7.61 14.21 -3.75
CA TRP A 31 -8.45 15.34 -4.09
C TRP A 31 -7.88 16.16 -5.27
N ASP A 32 -8.63 17.16 -5.75
CA ASP A 32 -8.11 18.01 -6.82
C ASP A 32 -6.86 18.76 -6.35
N ARG A 33 -5.89 18.92 -7.26
CA ARG A 33 -4.55 19.43 -6.93
C ARG A 33 -4.60 20.83 -6.30
N THR A 34 -5.56 21.66 -6.69
CA THR A 34 -5.67 23.03 -6.16
C THR A 34 -6.20 23.04 -4.73
N SER A 35 -7.26 22.27 -4.47
CA SER A 35 -7.83 22.14 -3.13
C SER A 35 -6.87 21.45 -2.18
N TRP A 36 -6.20 20.39 -2.64
CA TRP A 36 -5.17 19.74 -1.85
C TRP A 36 -4.01 20.68 -1.53
N ALA A 37 -3.49 21.44 -2.49
CA ALA A 37 -2.41 22.40 -2.24
C ALA A 37 -2.80 23.48 -1.21
N LYS A 38 -4.05 23.97 -1.27
CA LYS A 38 -4.59 24.92 -0.28
C LYS A 38 -4.67 24.28 1.11
N ALA A 39 -5.22 23.07 1.23
CA ALA A 39 -5.32 22.34 2.48
C ALA A 39 -3.94 22.01 3.07
N ARG A 40 -3.00 21.53 2.24
CA ARG A 40 -1.60 21.27 2.62
C ARG A 40 -0.95 22.53 3.19
N THR A 41 -1.12 23.67 2.53
CA THR A 41 -0.56 24.95 3.00
C THR A 41 -1.21 25.42 4.31
N ALA A 42 -2.53 25.31 4.44
CA ALA A 42 -3.27 25.78 5.60
C ALA A 42 -3.00 24.92 6.86
N PHE A 43 -2.95 23.60 6.70
CA PHE A 43 -2.98 22.66 7.82
C PHE A 43 -1.69 21.88 8.05
N PHE A 44 -0.77 21.84 7.08
CA PHE A 44 0.47 21.06 7.16
C PHE A 44 1.75 21.90 7.02
N SER A 45 1.65 23.22 7.16
CA SER A 45 2.81 24.13 7.07
C SER A 45 3.54 24.36 8.40
N LYS A 46 3.01 23.88 9.53
CA LYS A 46 3.60 24.08 10.86
C LYS A 46 3.29 22.94 11.84
N GLY A 47 4.06 22.89 12.92
CA GLY A 47 3.83 22.00 14.05
C GLY A 47 3.95 20.51 13.71
N MET A 48 3.14 19.70 14.40
CA MET A 48 3.18 18.25 14.26
C MET A 48 2.78 17.79 12.86
N ASN A 49 1.76 18.40 12.24
CA ASN A 49 1.32 18.06 10.88
C ASN A 49 2.42 18.25 9.84
N LYS A 50 3.22 19.34 9.95
CA LYS A 50 4.38 19.54 9.09
C LYS A 50 5.42 18.44 9.29
N THR A 51 5.73 18.13 10.54
CA THR A 51 6.72 17.09 10.87
C THR A 51 6.28 15.72 10.33
N SER A 52 5.02 15.35 10.51
CA SER A 52 4.45 14.11 9.98
C SER A 52 4.48 14.08 8.45
N LEU A 53 4.12 15.19 7.80
CA LEU A 53 4.16 15.29 6.35
C LEU A 53 5.58 15.19 5.79
N ASP A 54 6.55 15.87 6.41
CA ASP A 54 7.97 15.80 6.04
C ASP A 54 8.50 14.36 6.17
N LEU A 55 8.07 13.60 7.19
CA LEU A 55 8.41 12.18 7.35
C LEU A 55 7.81 11.31 6.23
N ILE A 56 6.56 11.54 5.85
CA ILE A 56 5.91 10.81 4.75
C ILE A 56 6.61 11.12 3.42
N GLU A 57 6.89 12.40 3.16
CA GLU A 57 7.56 12.85 1.94
C GLU A 57 9.01 12.34 1.87
N GLY A 58 9.72 12.29 3.00
CA GLY A 58 11.10 11.78 3.11
C GLY A 58 11.23 10.26 3.17
N SER A 59 10.15 9.50 3.35
CA SER A 59 10.18 8.03 3.33
C SER A 59 10.63 7.46 1.97
N ALA A 60 11.05 6.20 1.90
CA ALA A 60 11.40 5.58 0.61
C ALA A 60 10.15 5.33 -0.25
N PHE A 61 9.11 4.75 0.35
CA PHE A 61 7.81 4.45 -0.24
C PHE A 61 6.79 4.24 0.87
N VAL A 62 5.51 4.18 0.52
CA VAL A 62 4.42 3.87 1.47
C VAL A 62 4.02 2.41 1.32
N VAL A 63 3.75 1.73 2.44
CA VAL A 63 3.12 0.40 2.45
C VAL A 63 1.67 0.57 2.89
N SER A 64 0.73 0.21 2.02
CA SER A 64 -0.71 0.23 2.32
C SER A 64 -1.16 -1.18 2.65
N LEU A 65 -1.54 -1.41 3.90
CA LEU A 65 -2.12 -2.68 4.35
C LEU A 65 -3.63 -2.58 4.20
N ASP A 66 -4.19 -3.29 3.23
CA ASP A 66 -5.63 -3.31 2.98
C ASP A 66 -6.32 -4.35 3.87
N ASP A 67 -7.52 -4.01 4.32
CA ASP A 67 -8.40 -4.82 5.17
C ASP A 67 -9.33 -5.74 4.36
N GLU A 68 -9.29 -5.64 3.03
CA GLU A 68 -10.06 -6.47 2.12
C GLU A 68 -9.23 -7.57 1.46
N ASP A 69 -9.92 -8.62 1.02
CA ASP A 69 -9.36 -9.64 0.13
C ASP A 69 -9.45 -9.19 -1.33
N HIS A 70 -8.30 -9.11 -2.02
CA HIS A 70 -8.21 -8.77 -3.44
C HIS A 70 -8.37 -9.99 -4.35
N SER A 71 -9.08 -11.01 -3.88
CA SER A 71 -9.54 -12.13 -4.69
C SER A 71 -10.37 -11.62 -5.85
N ALA A 72 -9.95 -12.03 -7.04
CA ALA A 72 -10.79 -12.07 -8.21
C ALA A 72 -11.89 -13.08 -7.91
N ASP A 73 -13.15 -12.73 -8.17
CA ASP A 73 -14.20 -13.75 -8.15
C ASP A 73 -13.99 -14.64 -9.39
N ILE A 74 -13.19 -15.68 -9.20
CA ILE A 74 -12.83 -16.67 -10.23
C ILE A 74 -14.04 -17.51 -10.66
N TYR A 75 -15.18 -17.39 -9.97
CA TYR A 75 -16.42 -18.09 -10.28
C TYR A 75 -17.55 -17.17 -10.78
N SER A 76 -17.33 -15.85 -10.83
CA SER A 76 -18.32 -14.92 -11.37
C SER A 76 -18.17 -14.82 -12.88
N GLU A 77 -19.19 -15.24 -13.62
CA GLU A 77 -19.31 -15.02 -15.07
C GLU A 77 -19.65 -13.56 -15.43
N GLU A 78 -20.02 -12.75 -14.43
CA GLU A 78 -20.56 -11.39 -14.63
C GLU A 78 -19.51 -10.28 -14.57
N THR A 79 -18.34 -10.51 -13.95
CA THR A 79 -17.29 -9.50 -13.81
C THR A 79 -15.95 -10.04 -14.32
N PRO A 80 -15.27 -9.37 -15.27
CA PRO A 80 -13.93 -9.78 -15.71
C PRO A 80 -13.01 -9.95 -14.50
N HIS A 81 -12.32 -11.10 -14.42
CA HIS A 81 -11.56 -11.53 -13.25
C HIS A 81 -10.49 -10.53 -12.75
N LEU A 82 -10.07 -9.57 -13.56
CA LEU A 82 -9.06 -8.57 -13.19
C LEU A 82 -9.65 -7.25 -12.65
N ASP A 83 -10.95 -7.00 -12.80
CA ASP A 83 -11.53 -5.70 -12.49
C ASP A 83 -11.45 -5.36 -11.01
N LYS A 84 -11.72 -6.34 -10.13
CA LYS A 84 -11.62 -6.12 -8.68
C LYS A 84 -10.17 -5.86 -8.25
N LEU A 85 -9.21 -6.66 -8.74
CA LEU A 85 -7.79 -6.47 -8.41
C LEU A 85 -7.27 -5.12 -8.95
N ALA A 86 -7.63 -4.76 -10.19
CA ALA A 86 -7.26 -3.50 -10.80
C ALA A 86 -7.87 -2.32 -10.04
N ARG A 87 -9.17 -2.38 -9.71
CA ARG A 87 -9.87 -1.35 -8.94
C ARG A 87 -9.23 -1.13 -7.57
N THR A 88 -8.96 -2.21 -6.85
CA THR A 88 -8.37 -2.11 -5.51
C THR A 88 -6.91 -1.64 -5.57
N GLY A 89 -6.16 -2.04 -6.59
CA GLY A 89 -4.83 -1.49 -6.87
C GLY A 89 -4.82 -0.01 -7.23
N LEU A 90 -5.83 0.47 -7.98
CA LEU A 90 -5.94 1.86 -8.43
C LEU A 90 -6.34 2.81 -7.31
N HIS A 91 -7.38 2.51 -6.54
CA HIS A 91 -7.85 3.45 -5.50
C HIS A 91 -8.23 2.79 -4.18
N GLY A 92 -8.47 1.47 -4.15
CA GLY A 92 -8.91 0.77 -2.94
C GLY A 92 -10.13 1.43 -2.31
N ASN A 93 -10.08 1.65 -0.99
CA ASN A 93 -11.12 2.34 -0.23
C ASN A 93 -11.09 3.88 -0.36
N GLY A 94 -10.13 4.45 -1.11
CA GLY A 94 -10.02 5.88 -1.38
C GLY A 94 -9.38 6.72 -0.27
N TYR A 95 -8.97 6.11 0.84
CA TYR A 95 -8.34 6.82 1.96
C TYR A 95 -7.12 6.10 2.56
N ASN A 96 -6.74 4.92 2.02
CA ASN A 96 -5.55 4.16 2.41
C ASN A 96 -4.41 4.25 1.38
N ARG A 97 -4.33 5.38 0.65
CA ARG A 97 -3.30 5.66 -0.37
C ARG A 97 -2.74 7.06 -0.16
N TRP A 98 -1.42 7.20 -0.25
CA TRP A 98 -0.78 8.51 -0.32
C TRP A 98 -0.43 8.82 -1.78
N CYS A 99 -1.34 9.47 -2.49
CA CYS A 99 -1.24 9.65 -3.95
C CYS A 99 -0.08 10.53 -4.40
N ASP A 100 0.48 11.36 -3.50
CA ASP A 100 1.68 12.15 -3.77
C ASP A 100 2.98 11.35 -3.66
N LYS A 101 2.95 10.12 -3.12
CA LYS A 101 4.15 9.30 -3.02
C LYS A 101 4.44 8.64 -4.37
N SER A 102 5.72 8.59 -4.75
CA SER A 102 6.21 7.92 -5.97
C SER A 102 5.52 6.58 -6.23
N PHE A 103 5.44 5.73 -5.21
CA PHE A 103 4.56 4.58 -5.23
C PHE A 103 4.12 4.15 -3.83
N ASN A 104 2.96 3.48 -3.78
CA ASN A 104 2.44 2.77 -2.61
C ASN A 104 2.50 1.27 -2.92
N PHE A 105 3.15 0.49 -2.05
CA PHE A 105 3.13 -0.97 -2.08
C PHE A 105 1.93 -1.46 -1.30
N VAL A 106 0.91 -1.92 -2.03
CA VAL A 106 -0.38 -2.33 -1.48
C VAL A 106 -0.34 -3.83 -1.20
N VAL A 107 -0.75 -4.25 -0.01
CA VAL A 107 -0.83 -5.66 0.40
C VAL A 107 -2.21 -5.95 0.98
N ALA A 108 -2.90 -6.92 0.39
CA ALA A 108 -4.21 -7.39 0.81
C ALA A 108 -4.14 -8.42 1.94
N THR A 109 -5.27 -8.67 2.60
CA THR A 109 -5.38 -9.70 3.67
C THR A 109 -5.03 -11.12 3.22
N ASN A 110 -5.18 -11.42 1.92
CA ASN A 110 -4.82 -12.71 1.33
C ASN A 110 -3.35 -12.78 0.82
N GLY A 111 -2.54 -11.74 1.11
CA GLY A 111 -1.14 -11.65 0.68
C GLY A 111 -0.93 -11.20 -0.77
N ARG A 112 -1.99 -10.93 -1.54
CA ARG A 112 -1.84 -10.34 -2.88
C ARG A 112 -1.32 -8.92 -2.77
N ALA A 113 -0.40 -8.56 -3.66
CA ALA A 113 0.20 -7.25 -3.69
C ALA A 113 -0.07 -6.52 -5.01
N ALA A 114 -0.10 -5.19 -4.94
CA ALA A 114 -0.20 -4.29 -6.09
C ALA A 114 0.68 -3.05 -5.88
N LEU A 115 0.92 -2.30 -6.95
CA LEU A 115 1.57 -1.00 -6.89
C LEU A 115 0.61 0.09 -7.37
N HIS A 116 0.41 1.10 -6.54
CA HIS A 116 -0.20 2.37 -6.96
C HIS A 116 0.93 3.38 -7.17
N VAL A 117 1.12 3.82 -8.42
CA VAL A 117 2.27 4.64 -8.82
C VAL A 117 1.79 6.02 -9.23
N GLU A 118 2.48 7.04 -8.74
CA GLU A 118 2.30 8.42 -9.19
C GLU A 118 3.02 8.57 -10.54
N HIS A 119 2.28 8.94 -11.59
CA HIS A 119 2.79 8.87 -12.96
C HIS A 119 3.84 9.93 -13.32
N SER A 120 3.92 11.06 -12.60
CA SER A 120 4.97 12.04 -12.83
C SER A 120 6.35 11.57 -12.39
N TYR A 121 6.41 10.59 -11.48
CA TYR A 121 7.66 9.97 -11.02
C TYR A 121 8.31 9.08 -12.08
N ALA A 122 7.54 8.19 -12.73
CA ALA A 122 8.09 7.22 -13.67
C ALA A 122 7.05 6.66 -14.63
N ASP A 123 7.51 6.33 -15.85
CA ASP A 123 6.74 5.57 -16.82
C ASP A 123 6.66 4.08 -16.44
N ALA A 124 5.63 3.41 -16.96
CA ALA A 124 5.34 2.01 -16.68
C ALA A 124 6.53 1.03 -16.87
N PRO A 125 7.42 1.17 -17.87
CA PRO A 125 8.54 0.25 -18.02
C PRO A 125 9.50 0.22 -16.82
N ILE A 126 9.73 1.37 -16.19
CA ILE A 126 10.63 1.49 -15.03
C ILE A 126 10.06 0.72 -13.84
N VAL A 127 8.77 0.92 -13.56
CA VAL A 127 8.04 0.20 -12.50
C VAL A 127 8.01 -1.30 -12.78
N SER A 128 7.73 -1.69 -14.04
CA SER A 128 7.70 -3.09 -14.46
C SER A 128 9.04 -3.80 -14.22
N GLN A 129 10.15 -3.13 -14.56
CA GLN A 129 11.49 -3.67 -14.33
C GLN A 129 11.79 -3.83 -12.83
N MET A 130 11.43 -2.83 -12.01
CA MET A 130 11.55 -2.91 -10.55
C MET A 130 10.78 -4.13 -9.99
N CYS A 131 9.52 -4.33 -10.39
CA CYS A 131 8.74 -5.49 -9.99
C CYS A 131 9.42 -6.80 -10.39
N GLN A 132 9.88 -6.88 -11.64
CA GLN A 132 10.47 -8.10 -12.18
C GLN A 132 11.75 -8.49 -11.41
N LEU A 133 12.60 -7.53 -11.07
CA LEU A 133 13.83 -7.78 -10.31
C LEU A 133 13.52 -8.25 -8.89
N ASN A 134 12.57 -7.61 -8.21
CA ASN A 134 12.18 -8.00 -6.85
C ASN A 134 11.50 -9.38 -6.81
N MET A 135 10.63 -9.70 -7.76
CA MET A 135 10.01 -11.02 -7.86
C MET A 135 11.06 -12.12 -8.15
N LYS A 136 12.03 -11.85 -9.03
CA LYS A 136 13.14 -12.78 -9.29
C LYS A 136 14.00 -13.00 -8.05
N ALA A 137 14.21 -11.97 -7.23
CA ALA A 137 14.93 -12.10 -5.97
C ALA A 137 14.13 -12.94 -4.95
N ALA A 138 12.83 -12.67 -4.81
CA ALA A 138 11.95 -13.40 -3.90
C ALA A 138 11.89 -14.90 -4.21
N VAL A 139 11.71 -15.29 -5.49
CA VAL A 139 11.67 -16.71 -5.89
C VAL A 139 13.00 -17.43 -5.64
N LYS A 140 14.13 -16.72 -5.63
CA LYS A 140 15.44 -17.30 -5.34
C LYS A 140 15.70 -17.48 -3.84
N ASP A 141 14.97 -16.76 -3.00
CA ASP A 141 15.10 -16.85 -1.56
C ASP A 141 14.31 -18.05 -1.05
N LYS A 142 15.01 -19.19 -0.87
CA LYS A 142 14.38 -20.41 -0.35
C LYS A 142 13.94 -20.28 1.11
N SER A 143 14.38 -19.26 1.84
CA SER A 143 13.99 -19.09 3.25
C SER A 143 12.59 -18.54 3.45
N ILE A 144 11.97 -18.03 2.38
CA ILE A 144 10.56 -17.62 2.35
C ILE A 144 9.65 -18.66 1.72
N LEU A 145 10.19 -19.82 1.33
CA LEU A 145 9.44 -20.89 0.68
C LEU A 145 9.34 -22.11 1.63
N ASP A 146 8.16 -22.73 1.68
CA ASP A 146 8.00 -24.04 2.30
C ASP A 146 8.64 -25.16 1.43
N ASP A 147 8.58 -26.39 1.93
CA ASP A 147 9.18 -27.56 1.26
C ASP A 147 8.57 -27.82 -0.14
N ASP A 148 7.35 -27.32 -0.40
CA ASP A 148 6.64 -27.39 -1.67
C ASP A 148 6.94 -26.20 -2.60
N GLY A 149 7.77 -25.24 -2.15
CA GLY A 149 8.14 -24.05 -2.91
C GLY A 149 7.09 -22.94 -2.89
N LEU A 150 6.11 -22.99 -1.97
CA LEU A 150 5.10 -21.96 -1.76
C LEU A 150 5.58 -20.95 -0.71
N ILE A 151 5.10 -19.70 -0.78
CA ILE A 151 5.50 -18.67 0.19
C ILE A 151 5.02 -19.08 1.59
N ILE A 152 5.94 -19.15 2.56
CA ILE A 152 5.65 -19.41 3.98
C ILE A 152 4.68 -18.34 4.47
N THR A 153 3.42 -18.70 4.69
CA THR A 153 2.42 -17.82 5.29
C THR A 153 2.45 -17.99 6.81
N PRO A 154 2.70 -16.93 7.61
CA PRO A 154 2.84 -17.09 9.07
C PRO A 154 1.53 -17.31 9.83
N ILE A 155 0.39 -17.44 9.16
CA ILE A 155 -0.93 -17.39 9.83
C ILE A 155 -1.69 -18.67 9.55
N LYS A 156 -1.46 -19.70 10.38
CA LYS A 156 -2.53 -20.65 10.67
C LYS A 156 -3.57 -19.91 11.51
N LYS A 157 -4.78 -19.75 10.98
CA LYS A 157 -5.95 -19.39 11.78
C LYS A 157 -6.21 -20.57 12.73
N ASP A 158 -5.96 -20.37 14.01
CA ASP A 158 -6.65 -21.12 15.07
C ASP A 158 -8.10 -20.65 15.17
#